data_AF-A0A0K2ZHC4-F1
#
_entry.id   AF-A0A0K2ZHC4-F1
#
_cell.length_a   1.000
_cell.length_b   1.000
_cell.length_c   1.000
_cell.angle_alpha   90.00
_cell.angle_beta   90.00
_cell.angle_gamma   90.00
#
_symmetry.space_group_name_H-M   'P 1'
#
loop_
_entity.id
_entity.type
_entity.pdbx_description
1 polymer ?
#
loop_
_entity_poly.entity_id
_entity_poly.type
_entity_poly.pdbx_seq_one_letter_code
_entity_poly.pdbx_strand_id
1 'polypeptide(L)'
;MSTVSNDIYSSLGLTGASAGKTTANKSSSLNQADFLKLMTEQLQHQDPLKPMDNSQMVSQMAQLSTVQGIGDLNKTVTALSSSMSSDQILRGAQLVGHKVLVPSATMPLGSDGGANGVIAAPGAGIVNLTVSDANGNAVKQISVNASKAGEVNFSWDGTNSAGTRLPPGTYGVSATLTDSKGTNTALSTYVQAPVESATIGSDGIYLDLTGLGTAPLANVLRVS
;
A
#
# COMPACT_ATOMS: atom_id res chain seq x y z
N MET A 1 62.06 -6.34 -9.38
CA MET A 1 62.28 -5.55 -8.17
C MET A 1 60.93 -5.29 -7.51
N SER A 2 60.78 -5.83 -6.31
CA SER A 2 60.04 -5.28 -5.16
C SER A 2 58.58 -4.85 -5.33
N THR A 3 57.69 -5.80 -5.07
CA THR A 3 56.33 -5.57 -4.56
C THR A 3 56.40 -5.20 -3.08
N VAL A 4 56.17 -3.93 -2.73
CA VAL A 4 55.94 -3.52 -1.33
C VAL A 4 54.96 -2.34 -1.32
N SER A 5 53.70 -2.59 -0.93
CA SER A 5 52.79 -1.56 -0.36
C SER A 5 51.51 -2.12 0.29
N ASN A 6 51.37 -3.43 0.54
CA ASN A 6 50.18 -3.98 1.22
C ASN A 6 50.44 -4.47 2.66
N ASP A 7 51.68 -4.44 3.15
CA ASP A 7 52.06 -4.95 4.48
C ASP A 7 51.96 -3.94 5.63
N ILE A 8 51.66 -2.66 5.35
CA ILE A 8 51.49 -1.66 6.43
C ILE A 8 50.11 -1.80 7.09
N TYR A 9 49.13 -2.36 6.38
CA TYR A 9 47.78 -2.55 6.90
C TYR A 9 47.63 -3.83 7.76
N SER A 10 48.53 -4.81 7.62
CA SER A 10 48.56 -6.04 8.41
C SER A 10 49.21 -5.84 9.78
N SER A 11 50.15 -4.90 9.93
CA SER A 11 50.82 -4.65 11.22
C SER A 11 50.00 -3.83 12.22
N LEU A 12 48.85 -3.27 11.80
CA LEU A 12 47.92 -2.53 12.67
C LEU A 12 46.71 -3.37 13.14
N GLY A 13 46.69 -4.68 12.87
CA GLY A 13 45.68 -5.59 13.44
C GLY A 13 44.24 -5.35 12.96
N LEU A 14 44.04 -4.65 11.84
CA LEU A 14 42.71 -4.33 11.31
C LEU A 14 42.28 -5.30 10.20
N THR A 15 42.15 -6.58 10.52
CA THR A 15 41.38 -7.53 9.69
C THR A 15 40.26 -8.14 10.53
N GLY A 16 39.26 -7.31 10.82
CA GLY A 16 38.03 -7.74 11.48
C GLY A 16 37.10 -8.40 10.48
N ALA A 17 37.14 -9.74 10.44
CA ALA A 17 36.10 -10.55 9.83
C ALA A 17 34.75 -10.27 10.50
N SER A 18 33.86 -9.55 9.82
CA SER A 18 32.44 -9.46 10.19
C SER A 18 31.72 -10.70 9.65
N ALA A 19 31.93 -11.83 10.30
CA ALA A 19 30.95 -12.90 10.31
C ALA A 19 29.84 -12.45 11.26
N GLY A 20 28.66 -12.18 10.70
CA GLY A 20 27.48 -11.72 11.41
C GLY A 20 27.11 -12.67 12.55
N LYS A 21 27.57 -12.36 13.76
CA LYS A 21 26.94 -12.85 14.98
C LYS A 21 25.64 -12.07 15.14
N THR A 22 24.53 -12.79 15.03
CA THR A 22 23.23 -12.39 15.55
C THR A 22 23.41 -12.06 17.04
N THR A 23 23.60 -10.77 17.34
CA THR A 23 23.55 -10.26 18.71
C THR A 23 22.09 -10.31 19.13
N ALA A 24 21.69 -11.46 19.66
CA ALA A 24 20.46 -11.59 20.41
C ALA A 24 20.43 -10.47 21.46
N ASN A 25 19.30 -9.76 21.55
CA ASN A 25 18.95 -8.78 22.57
C ASN A 25 19.14 -9.35 23.98
N LYS A 26 20.38 -9.37 24.47
CA LYS A 26 20.77 -9.94 25.77
C LYS A 26 21.38 -8.91 26.70
N SER A 27 21.22 -7.61 26.42
CA SER A 27 21.80 -6.55 27.27
C SER A 27 20.85 -6.07 28.36
N SER A 28 19.54 -6.20 28.15
CA SER A 28 18.52 -5.60 29.03
C SER A 28 18.00 -6.52 30.12
N SER A 29 17.97 -7.83 29.87
CA SER A 29 17.58 -8.84 30.88
C SER A 29 18.72 -9.17 31.86
N LEU A 30 19.98 -8.87 31.53
CA LEU A 30 21.13 -9.10 32.40
C LEU A 30 21.17 -8.12 33.58
N ASN A 31 20.73 -6.87 33.41
CA ASN A 31 20.85 -5.83 34.43
C ASN A 31 19.90 -6.04 35.63
N GLN A 32 18.72 -6.62 35.41
CA GLN A 32 17.75 -6.92 36.48
C GLN A 32 18.13 -8.16 37.29
N ALA A 33 18.73 -9.17 36.64
CA ALA A 33 19.22 -10.38 37.28
C ALA A 33 20.48 -10.11 38.12
N ASP A 34 21.41 -9.30 37.60
CA ASP A 34 22.61 -8.88 38.32
C ASP A 34 22.25 -7.96 39.50
N PHE A 35 21.18 -7.16 39.39
CA PHE A 35 20.65 -6.35 40.48
C PHE A 35 19.99 -7.17 41.59
N LEU A 36 19.13 -8.14 41.24
CA LEU A 36 18.52 -9.05 42.21
C LEU A 36 19.58 -9.81 43.00
N LYS A 37 20.67 -10.19 42.34
CA LYS A 37 21.84 -10.84 42.96
C LYS A 37 22.58 -9.91 43.92
N LEU A 38 22.78 -8.64 43.55
CA LEU A 38 23.37 -7.64 44.45
C LEU A 38 22.49 -7.36 45.67
N MET A 39 21.16 -7.32 45.48
CA MET A 39 20.18 -7.08 46.54
C MET A 39 20.06 -8.28 47.50
N THR A 40 20.23 -9.51 47.02
CA THR A 40 20.29 -10.71 47.88
C THR A 40 21.59 -10.77 48.68
N GLU A 41 22.73 -10.43 48.08
CA GLU A 41 24.03 -10.33 48.76
C GLU A 41 24.02 -9.27 49.87
N GLN A 42 23.45 -8.08 49.62
CA GLN A 42 23.31 -7.04 50.64
C GLN A 42 22.39 -7.46 51.80
N LEU A 43 21.27 -8.14 51.52
CA LEU A 43 20.38 -8.69 52.56
C LEU A 43 21.06 -9.73 53.44
N GLN A 44 22.00 -10.49 52.88
CA GLN A 44 22.74 -11.53 53.62
C GLN A 44 23.83 -10.97 54.55
N HIS A 45 24.27 -9.72 54.32
CA HIS A 45 25.34 -9.04 55.05
C HIS A 45 24.91 -7.76 55.81
N GLN A 46 23.61 -7.47 55.95
CA GLN A 46 23.13 -6.31 56.71
C GLN A 46 23.13 -6.58 58.22
N ASP A 47 23.67 -5.62 58.98
CA ASP A 47 23.55 -5.57 60.44
C ASP A 47 22.11 -5.13 60.82
N PRO A 48 21.36 -5.92 61.62
CA PRO A 48 19.94 -5.68 61.93
C PRO A 48 19.59 -4.31 62.53
N LEU A 49 20.58 -3.56 63.01
CA LEU A 49 20.38 -2.33 63.79
C LEU A 49 20.35 -1.03 62.98
N LYS A 50 20.62 -1.05 61.65
CA LYS A 50 20.51 0.14 60.77
C LYS A 50 20.09 -0.23 59.35
N PRO A 51 18.79 -0.37 59.05
CA PRO A 51 18.34 -0.52 57.68
C PRO A 51 18.58 0.80 56.92
N MET A 52 19.56 0.83 56.02
CA MET A 52 19.60 1.89 55.01
C MET A 52 18.50 1.63 53.97
N ASP A 53 17.87 2.72 53.55
CA ASP A 53 16.62 2.74 52.80
C ASP A 53 16.83 2.33 51.33
N ASN A 54 16.82 1.02 51.06
CA ASN A 54 16.88 0.44 49.71
C ASN A 54 15.70 0.86 48.81
N SER A 55 14.70 1.57 49.36
CA SER A 55 13.55 2.17 48.65
C SER A 55 13.95 3.02 47.45
N GLN A 56 14.97 3.87 47.57
CA GLN A 56 15.32 4.84 46.52
C GLN A 56 15.94 4.16 45.28
N MET A 57 16.69 3.08 45.49
CA MET A 57 17.28 2.28 44.43
C MET A 57 16.24 1.36 43.77
N VAL A 58 15.33 0.77 44.55
CA VAL A 58 14.17 0.03 44.05
C VAL A 58 13.26 0.93 43.21
N SER A 59 13.06 2.18 43.64
CA SER A 59 12.30 3.19 42.88
C SER A 59 12.97 3.55 41.55
N GLN A 60 14.31 3.74 41.52
CA GLN A 60 15.04 3.95 40.27
C GLN A 60 15.02 2.73 39.33
N MET A 61 15.10 1.52 39.88
CA MET A 61 14.97 0.27 39.12
C MET A 61 13.56 0.08 38.55
N ALA A 62 12.53 0.42 39.32
CA ALA A 62 11.14 0.41 38.84
C ALA A 62 10.93 1.44 37.73
N GLN A 63 11.54 2.64 37.85
CA GLN A 63 11.52 3.66 36.79
C GLN A 63 12.23 3.17 35.52
N LEU A 64 13.43 2.58 35.63
CA LEU A 64 14.15 2.00 34.50
C LEU A 64 13.38 0.85 33.84
N SER A 65 12.76 -0.02 34.63
CA SER A 65 11.92 -1.12 34.15
C SER A 65 10.69 -0.60 33.41
N THR A 66 10.10 0.49 33.87
CA THR A 66 8.97 1.14 33.20
C THR A 66 9.39 1.77 31.87
N VAL A 67 10.52 2.47 31.83
CA VAL A 67 11.08 3.05 30.58
C VAL A 67 11.38 1.94 29.57
N GLN A 68 11.94 0.82 30.03
CA GLN A 68 12.22 -0.30 29.16
C GLN A 68 10.96 -1.02 28.69
N GLY A 69 9.95 -1.15 29.55
CA GLY A 69 8.63 -1.64 29.17
C GLY A 69 7.98 -0.77 28.09
N ILE A 70 8.11 0.55 28.18
CA ILE A 70 7.66 1.49 27.13
C ILE A 70 8.46 1.28 25.84
N GLY A 71 9.78 1.07 25.95
CA GLY A 71 10.64 0.76 24.80
C GLY A 71 10.23 -0.53 24.09
N ASP A 72 9.93 -1.59 24.84
CA ASP A 72 9.48 -2.87 24.29
C ASP A 72 8.05 -2.78 23.72
N LEU A 73 7.17 -1.98 24.32
CA LEU A 73 5.88 -1.61 23.74
C LEU A 73 6.05 -0.91 22.39
N ASN A 74 6.95 0.08 22.29
CA ASN A 74 7.19 0.80 21.05
C ASN A 74 7.70 -0.14 19.93
N LYS A 75 8.60 -1.07 20.26
CA LYS A 75 9.05 -2.12 19.32
C LYS A 75 7.89 -3.01 18.87
N THR A 76 7.02 -3.41 19.81
CA THR A 76 5.85 -4.25 19.50
C THR A 76 4.86 -3.52 18.59
N VAL A 77 4.62 -2.23 18.84
CA VAL A 77 3.77 -1.38 17.99
C VAL A 77 4.37 -1.23 16.58
N THR A 78 5.69 -1.03 16.49
CA THR A 78 6.40 -0.94 15.19
C THR A 78 6.31 -2.26 14.42
N ALA A 79 6.48 -3.40 15.11
CA ALA A 79 6.35 -4.73 14.51
C ALA A 79 4.91 -5.01 14.06
N LEU A 80 3.91 -4.59 14.84
CA LEU A 80 2.50 -4.72 14.47
C LEU A 80 2.17 -3.88 13.23
N SER A 81 2.62 -2.62 13.20
CA SER A 81 2.45 -1.75 12.03
C SER A 81 3.09 -2.36 10.78
N SER A 82 4.31 -2.91 10.90
CA SER A 82 4.99 -3.59 9.80
C SER A 82 4.23 -4.84 9.31
N SER A 83 3.62 -5.58 10.25
CA SER A 83 2.81 -6.76 9.92
C SER A 83 1.52 -6.38 9.20
N MET A 84 0.83 -5.33 9.66
CA MET A 84 -0.37 -4.79 8.98
C MET A 84 -0.04 -4.31 7.56
N SER A 85 1.09 -3.63 7.37
CA SER A 85 1.55 -3.25 6.03
C SER A 85 1.78 -4.48 5.14
N SER A 86 2.40 -5.53 5.70
CA SER A 86 2.65 -6.79 4.97
C SER A 86 1.35 -7.49 4.54
N ASP A 87 0.33 -7.51 5.40
CA ASP A 87 -1.00 -8.03 5.05
C ASP A 87 -1.66 -7.22 3.94
N GLN A 88 -1.48 -5.91 3.95
CA GLN A 88 -2.00 -5.04 2.89
C GLN A 88 -1.32 -5.41 1.56
N ILE A 89 0.00 -5.63 1.54
CA ILE A 89 0.75 -6.02 0.33
C ILE A 89 0.19 -7.32 -0.23
N LEU A 90 -0.04 -8.31 0.63
CA LEU A 90 -0.56 -9.60 0.19
C LEU A 90 -1.91 -9.44 -0.52
N ARG A 91 -2.80 -8.56 -0.02
CA ARG A 91 -4.07 -8.24 -0.69
C ARG A 91 -3.84 -7.58 -2.04
N GLY A 92 -2.91 -6.62 -2.15
CA GLY A 92 -2.55 -5.99 -3.42
C GLY A 92 -1.96 -6.98 -4.42
N ALA A 93 -1.07 -7.86 -3.96
CA ALA A 93 -0.44 -8.90 -4.77
C ALA A 93 -1.46 -9.92 -5.29
N GLN A 94 -2.50 -10.23 -4.52
CA GLN A 94 -3.61 -11.08 -4.97
C GLN A 94 -4.42 -10.47 -6.12
N LEU A 95 -4.42 -9.14 -6.27
CA LEU A 95 -5.10 -8.46 -7.37
C LEU A 95 -4.30 -8.46 -8.67
N VAL A 96 -2.98 -8.68 -8.59
CA VAL A 96 -2.13 -8.75 -9.79
C VAL A 96 -2.63 -9.88 -10.69
N GLY A 97 -2.76 -9.58 -11.98
CA GLY A 97 -3.34 -10.50 -12.97
C GLY A 97 -4.87 -10.56 -13.00
N HIS A 98 -5.57 -9.95 -12.04
CA HIS A 98 -7.02 -9.80 -12.07
C HIS A 98 -7.41 -8.47 -12.73
N LYS A 99 -8.70 -8.33 -13.08
CA LYS A 99 -9.24 -7.10 -13.64
C LYS A 99 -9.98 -6.36 -12.54
N VAL A 100 -9.74 -5.06 -12.41
CA VAL A 100 -10.40 -4.21 -11.42
C VAL A 100 -11.21 -3.13 -12.10
N LEU A 101 -12.31 -2.72 -11.46
CA LEU A 101 -13.09 -1.56 -11.86
C LEU A 101 -12.64 -0.35 -11.05
N VAL A 102 -12.17 0.69 -11.74
CA VAL A 102 -11.75 1.95 -11.12
C VAL A 102 -12.50 3.13 -11.72
N PRO A 103 -12.86 4.15 -10.92
CA PRO A 103 -13.36 5.41 -11.44
C PRO A 103 -12.32 6.02 -12.39
N SER A 104 -12.70 6.23 -13.65
CA SER A 104 -11.82 6.83 -14.64
C SER A 104 -12.62 7.55 -15.72
N ALA A 105 -12.18 8.77 -16.05
CA ALA A 105 -12.68 9.55 -17.18
C ALA A 105 -11.93 9.22 -18.49
N THR A 106 -11.03 8.24 -18.46
CA THR A 106 -10.34 7.73 -19.64
C THR A 106 -10.35 6.20 -19.65
N MET A 107 -10.22 5.62 -20.83
CA MET A 107 -10.10 4.17 -21.02
C MET A 107 -8.93 3.85 -21.95
N PRO A 108 -8.14 2.80 -21.65
CA PRO A 108 -7.09 2.36 -22.54
C PRO A 108 -7.67 1.48 -23.64
N LEU A 109 -7.15 1.63 -24.85
CA LEU A 109 -7.40 0.78 -25.98
C LEU A 109 -6.09 0.12 -26.42
N GLY A 110 -6.05 -1.20 -26.45
CA GLY A 110 -4.92 -1.98 -26.97
C GLY A 110 -4.93 -2.12 -28.49
N SER A 111 -3.93 -2.85 -29.04
CA SER A 111 -3.90 -3.24 -30.46
C SER A 111 -5.14 -4.01 -30.88
N ASP A 112 -5.62 -4.87 -29.99
CA ASP A 112 -6.73 -5.78 -30.23
C ASP A 112 -7.75 -5.69 -29.08
N GLY A 113 -9.00 -6.07 -29.36
CA GLY A 113 -10.07 -6.06 -28.37
C GLY A 113 -10.71 -4.69 -28.13
N GLY A 114 -11.43 -4.54 -27.02
CA GLY A 114 -12.19 -3.34 -26.70
C GLY A 114 -11.98 -2.91 -25.25
N ALA A 115 -12.71 -1.89 -24.84
CA ALA A 115 -12.74 -1.42 -23.47
C ALA A 115 -14.12 -1.67 -22.85
N ASN A 116 -14.12 -2.03 -21.58
CA ASN A 116 -15.32 -2.39 -20.84
C ASN A 116 -15.38 -1.58 -19.55
N GLY A 117 -16.59 -1.35 -19.08
CA GLY A 117 -16.79 -0.66 -17.82
C GLY A 117 -18.25 -0.65 -17.38
N VAL A 118 -18.49 0.08 -16.30
CA VAL A 118 -19.83 0.31 -15.78
C VAL A 118 -20.04 1.80 -15.51
N ILE A 119 -21.30 2.19 -15.58
CA ILE A 119 -21.76 3.54 -15.28
C ILE A 119 -22.76 3.41 -14.14
N ALA A 120 -22.60 4.20 -13.09
CA ALA A 120 -23.56 4.25 -11.99
C ALA A 120 -24.71 5.19 -12.36
N ALA A 121 -25.86 4.64 -12.74
CA ALA A 121 -27.05 5.41 -13.06
C ALA A 121 -27.86 5.71 -11.78
N PRO A 122 -28.19 6.98 -11.47
CA PRO A 122 -28.97 7.35 -10.30
C PRO A 122 -30.47 7.03 -10.42
N GLY A 123 -30.95 6.66 -11.61
CA GLY A 123 -32.36 6.42 -11.89
C GLY A 123 -32.58 5.86 -13.29
N ALA A 124 -33.86 5.71 -13.66
CA ALA A 124 -34.23 5.24 -14.99
C ALA A 124 -34.06 6.34 -16.05
N GLY A 125 -33.59 5.98 -17.25
CA GLY A 125 -33.38 6.90 -18.37
C GLY A 125 -32.46 6.31 -19.45
N ILE A 126 -32.00 7.16 -20.36
CA ILE A 126 -31.03 6.77 -21.41
C ILE A 126 -29.67 7.33 -21.04
N VAL A 127 -28.69 6.44 -20.85
CA VAL A 127 -27.30 6.79 -20.63
C VAL A 127 -26.61 6.91 -21.99
N ASN A 128 -26.16 8.12 -22.33
CA ASN A 128 -25.36 8.38 -23.50
C ASN A 128 -23.89 8.42 -23.09
N LEU A 129 -23.14 7.41 -23.52
CA LEU A 129 -21.70 7.32 -23.36
C LEU A 129 -21.03 7.91 -24.60
N THR A 130 -20.19 8.93 -24.40
CA THR A 130 -19.39 9.54 -25.44
C THR A 130 -17.93 9.14 -25.24
N VAL A 131 -17.34 8.53 -26.27
CA VAL A 131 -15.92 8.24 -26.34
C VAL A 131 -15.25 9.34 -27.16
N SER A 132 -14.19 9.94 -26.62
CA SER A 132 -13.44 11.01 -27.27
C SER A 132 -11.97 10.64 -27.52
N ASP A 133 -11.37 11.20 -28.56
CA ASP A 133 -9.94 11.08 -28.83
C ASP A 133 -9.10 11.98 -27.90
N ALA A 134 -7.78 11.95 -28.07
CA ALA A 134 -6.83 12.79 -27.32
C ALA A 134 -7.02 14.31 -27.56
N ASN A 135 -7.69 14.69 -28.65
CA ASN A 135 -8.01 16.08 -28.97
C ASN A 135 -9.38 16.51 -28.41
N GLY A 136 -10.12 15.60 -27.77
CA GLY A 136 -11.47 15.84 -27.25
C GLY A 136 -12.59 15.68 -28.28
N ASN A 137 -12.29 15.22 -29.50
CA ASN A 137 -13.32 14.99 -30.51
C ASN A 137 -14.08 13.69 -30.21
N ALA A 138 -15.42 13.74 -30.27
CA ALA A 138 -16.24 12.55 -30.11
C ALA A 138 -16.03 11.58 -31.29
N VAL A 139 -15.48 10.40 -31.00
CA VAL A 139 -15.22 9.35 -32.00
C VAL A 139 -16.32 8.31 -32.06
N LYS A 140 -17.05 8.09 -30.96
CA LYS A 140 -18.16 7.16 -30.87
C LYS A 140 -19.14 7.63 -29.79
N GLN A 141 -20.43 7.41 -30.03
CA GLN A 141 -21.46 7.55 -29.01
C GLN A 141 -22.21 6.22 -28.88
N ILE A 142 -22.44 5.78 -27.64
CA ILE A 142 -23.13 4.54 -27.30
C ILE A 142 -24.26 4.90 -26.35
N SER A 143 -25.50 4.59 -26.73
CA SER A 143 -26.67 4.82 -25.88
C SER A 143 -27.09 3.51 -25.23
N VAL A 144 -27.18 3.49 -23.90
CA VAL A 144 -27.58 2.33 -23.10
C VAL A 144 -28.80 2.71 -22.25
N ASN A 145 -29.82 1.87 -22.21
CA ASN A 145 -31.00 2.11 -21.39
C ASN A 145 -30.72 1.71 -19.93
N ALA A 146 -30.88 2.66 -19.00
CA ALA A 146 -30.93 2.41 -17.57
C ALA A 146 -32.40 2.23 -17.15
N SER A 147 -32.80 1.01 -16.81
CA SER A 147 -34.20 0.75 -16.41
C SER A 147 -34.53 1.20 -14.99
N LYS A 148 -33.52 1.36 -14.13
CA LYS A 148 -33.62 1.78 -12.73
C LYS A 148 -32.27 2.32 -12.25
N ALA A 149 -32.25 2.87 -11.04
CA ALA A 149 -31.00 3.18 -10.35
C ALA A 149 -30.14 1.91 -10.18
N GLY A 150 -28.85 2.00 -10.52
CA GLY A 150 -27.92 0.87 -10.45
C GLY A 150 -26.80 0.96 -11.47
N GLU A 151 -26.04 -0.12 -11.57
CA GLU A 151 -24.94 -0.23 -12.53
C GLU A 151 -25.46 -0.56 -13.93
N VAL A 152 -24.90 0.14 -14.92
CA VAL A 152 -25.16 -0.07 -16.33
C VAL A 152 -23.83 -0.42 -17.00
N ASN A 153 -23.73 -1.63 -17.51
CA ASN A 153 -22.54 -2.07 -18.22
C ASN A 153 -22.45 -1.42 -19.59
N PHE A 154 -21.24 -1.05 -19.99
CA PHE A 154 -20.95 -0.65 -21.36
C PHE A 154 -19.76 -1.44 -21.90
N SER A 155 -19.74 -1.60 -23.21
CA SER A 155 -18.61 -2.16 -23.95
C SER A 155 -18.40 -1.34 -25.21
N TRP A 156 -17.15 -0.96 -25.43
CA TRP A 156 -16.70 -0.32 -26.64
C TRP A 156 -15.73 -1.24 -27.37
N ASP A 157 -15.96 -1.45 -28.66
CA ASP A 157 -15.19 -2.34 -29.53
C ASP A 157 -13.88 -1.73 -30.07
N GLY A 158 -13.57 -0.49 -29.69
CA GLY A 158 -12.40 0.23 -30.19
C GLY A 158 -12.60 0.86 -31.57
N THR A 159 -13.85 0.94 -32.08
CA THR A 159 -14.15 1.54 -33.38
C THR A 159 -14.79 2.92 -33.26
N ASN A 160 -14.62 3.74 -34.30
CA ASN A 160 -15.33 5.01 -34.43
C ASN A 160 -16.76 4.81 -34.99
N SER A 161 -17.50 5.91 -35.17
CA SER A 161 -18.84 5.90 -35.75
C SER A 161 -18.92 5.34 -37.19
N ALA A 162 -17.80 5.35 -37.93
CA ALA A 162 -17.70 4.77 -39.27
C ALA A 162 -17.30 3.27 -39.26
N GLY A 163 -17.12 2.66 -38.08
CA GLY A 163 -16.68 1.28 -37.93
C GLY A 163 -15.19 1.06 -38.18
N THR A 164 -14.40 2.13 -38.33
CA THR A 164 -12.95 2.05 -38.46
C THR A 164 -12.32 1.82 -37.09
N ARG A 165 -11.38 0.87 -37.01
CA ARG A 165 -10.58 0.60 -35.82
C ARG A 165 -9.69 1.79 -35.50
N LEU A 166 -9.71 2.24 -34.25
CA LEU A 166 -8.85 3.31 -33.76
C LEU A 166 -7.49 2.75 -33.30
N PRO A 167 -6.41 3.54 -33.38
CA PRO A 167 -5.09 3.13 -32.93
C PRO A 167 -5.04 2.87 -31.40
N PRO A 168 -4.06 2.09 -30.92
CA PRO A 168 -3.86 1.92 -29.49
C PRO A 168 -3.57 3.26 -28.80
N GLY A 169 -4.13 3.45 -27.62
CA GLY A 169 -3.96 4.69 -26.86
C GLY A 169 -5.02 4.88 -25.78
N THR A 170 -4.98 6.03 -25.14
CA THR A 170 -5.94 6.41 -24.11
C THR A 170 -7.04 7.27 -24.73
N TYR A 171 -8.29 6.89 -24.52
CA TYR A 171 -9.47 7.57 -25.02
C TYR A 171 -10.26 8.17 -23.86
N GLY A 172 -10.83 9.37 -24.05
CA GLY A 172 -11.71 9.99 -23.08
C GLY A 172 -13.06 9.28 -23.04
N VAL A 173 -13.65 9.19 -21.86
CA VAL A 173 -14.99 8.64 -21.66
C VAL A 173 -15.82 9.55 -20.77
N SER A 174 -17.02 9.86 -21.23
CA SER A 174 -18.00 10.62 -20.48
C SER A 174 -19.38 10.00 -20.63
N ALA A 175 -20.15 9.94 -19.55
CA ALA A 175 -21.50 9.42 -19.57
C ALA A 175 -22.48 10.49 -19.10
N THR A 176 -23.61 10.62 -19.81
CA THR A 176 -24.70 11.53 -19.44
C THR A 176 -26.00 10.76 -19.43
N LEU A 177 -26.72 10.78 -18.31
CA LEU A 177 -28.09 10.27 -18.21
C LEU A 177 -29.07 11.34 -18.67
N THR A 178 -29.94 10.98 -19.60
CA THR A 178 -31.14 11.75 -19.94
C THR A 178 -32.34 11.07 -19.31
N ASP A 179 -32.97 11.73 -18.34
CA ASP A 179 -34.17 11.23 -17.66
C ASP A 179 -35.44 11.34 -18.54
N SER A 180 -36.56 10.82 -18.04
CA SER A 180 -37.85 10.91 -18.75
C SER A 180 -38.39 12.34 -18.92
N LYS A 181 -37.81 13.33 -18.23
CA LYS A 181 -38.14 14.76 -18.31
C LYS A 181 -37.20 15.52 -19.27
N GLY A 182 -36.21 14.83 -19.86
CA GLY A 182 -35.20 15.43 -20.72
C GLY A 182 -34.05 16.12 -19.96
N THR A 183 -33.94 15.93 -18.65
CA THR A 183 -32.85 16.49 -17.85
C THR A 183 -31.58 15.67 -18.06
N ASN A 184 -30.48 16.35 -18.39
CA ASN A 184 -29.17 15.72 -18.56
C ASN A 184 -28.36 15.80 -17.26
N THR A 185 -27.88 14.66 -16.78
CA THR A 185 -27.02 14.55 -15.60
C THR A 185 -25.72 13.83 -15.95
N ALA A 186 -24.57 14.47 -15.69
CA ALA A 186 -23.27 13.83 -15.87
C ALA A 186 -23.07 12.70 -14.86
N LEU A 187 -22.60 11.55 -15.33
CA LEU A 187 -22.39 10.36 -14.52
C LEU A 187 -20.90 10.02 -14.41
N SER A 188 -20.54 9.43 -13.27
CA SER A 188 -19.20 8.85 -13.09
C SER A 188 -19.09 7.52 -13.84
N THR A 189 -17.99 7.37 -14.56
CA THR A 189 -17.64 6.18 -15.33
C THR A 189 -16.59 5.36 -14.58
N TYR A 190 -16.77 4.04 -14.58
CA TYR A 190 -15.82 3.10 -14.02
C TYR A 190 -15.31 2.21 -15.14
N VAL A 191 -14.00 2.17 -15.32
CA VAL A 191 -13.35 1.42 -16.40
C VAL A 191 -12.69 0.19 -15.82
N GLN A 192 -12.83 -0.92 -16.53
CA GLN A 192 -12.19 -2.17 -16.20
C GLN A 192 -10.77 -2.18 -16.76
N ALA A 193 -9.78 -2.36 -15.88
CA ALA A 193 -8.38 -2.49 -16.28
C ALA A 193 -7.71 -3.66 -15.56
N PRO A 194 -6.84 -4.42 -16.24
CA PRO A 194 -6.02 -5.44 -15.61
C PRO A 194 -4.94 -4.79 -14.72
N VAL A 195 -4.65 -5.44 -13.60
CA VAL A 195 -3.59 -5.03 -12.67
C VAL A 195 -2.27 -5.71 -13.07
N GLU A 196 -1.25 -4.91 -13.39
CA GLU A 196 0.09 -5.39 -13.75
C GLU A 196 0.98 -5.58 -12.53
N SER A 197 0.93 -4.62 -11.60
CA SER A 197 1.68 -4.67 -10.36
C SER A 197 0.95 -3.95 -9.24
N ALA A 198 1.36 -4.25 -8.01
CA ALA A 198 0.97 -3.50 -6.83
C ALA A 198 2.23 -2.90 -6.21
N THR A 199 2.19 -1.60 -5.93
CA THR A 199 3.30 -0.82 -5.38
C THR A 199 2.87 -0.19 -4.07
N ILE A 200 3.79 -0.09 -3.11
CA ILE A 200 3.55 0.53 -1.81
C ILE A 200 4.17 1.93 -1.83
N GLY A 201 3.33 2.94 -1.71
CA GLY A 201 3.76 4.33 -1.50
C GLY A 201 3.75 4.70 -0.01
N SER A 202 4.12 5.94 0.29
CA SER A 202 4.00 6.54 1.63
C SER A 202 2.57 6.55 2.15
N ASP A 203 1.59 6.66 1.25
CA ASP A 203 0.16 6.84 1.56
C ASP A 203 -0.67 5.56 1.41
N GLY A 204 -0.01 4.41 1.18
CA GLY A 204 -0.66 3.10 1.09
C GLY A 204 -0.38 2.38 -0.23
N ILE A 205 -1.28 1.47 -0.60
CA ILE A 205 -1.11 0.63 -1.78
C ILE A 205 -1.70 1.27 -3.02
N TYR A 206 -0.89 1.24 -4.07
CA TYR A 206 -1.22 1.63 -5.41
C TYR A 206 -1.18 0.41 -6.33
N LEU A 207 -2.09 0.36 -7.28
CA LEU A 207 -2.17 -0.64 -8.33
C LEU A 207 -1.74 0.02 -9.63
N ASP A 208 -0.83 -0.62 -10.34
CA ASP A 208 -0.44 -0.23 -11.68
C ASP A 208 -1.35 -0.96 -12.66
N LEU A 209 -2.15 -0.17 -13.39
CA LEU A 209 -3.17 -0.65 -14.30
C LEU A 209 -2.72 -0.47 -15.74
N THR A 210 -2.83 -1.53 -16.55
CA THR A 210 -2.41 -1.46 -17.96
C THR A 210 -3.14 -0.33 -18.68
N GLY A 211 -2.37 0.66 -19.14
CA GLY A 211 -2.86 1.79 -19.94
C GLY A 211 -3.64 2.88 -19.19
N LEU A 212 -4.04 2.66 -17.93
CA LEU A 212 -4.61 3.71 -17.06
C LEU A 212 -3.58 4.32 -16.12
N GLY A 213 -2.41 3.69 -15.96
CA GLY A 213 -1.40 4.12 -15.02
C GLY A 213 -1.73 3.67 -13.59
N THR A 214 -1.30 4.46 -12.62
CA THR A 214 -1.36 4.06 -11.21
C THR A 214 -2.64 4.57 -10.52
N ALA A 215 -3.35 3.69 -9.82
CA ALA A 215 -4.55 4.01 -9.05
C ALA A 215 -4.45 3.50 -7.60
N PRO A 216 -4.88 4.25 -6.58
CA PRO A 216 -4.87 3.76 -5.21
C PRO A 216 -5.86 2.61 -5.04
N LEU A 217 -5.50 1.61 -4.22
CA LEU A 217 -6.35 0.44 -3.94
C LEU A 217 -7.74 0.85 -3.41
N ALA A 218 -7.82 1.98 -2.69
CA ALA A 218 -9.08 2.51 -2.16
C ALA A 218 -10.10 2.92 -3.23
N ASN A 219 -9.64 3.20 -4.46
CA ASN A 219 -10.52 3.57 -5.58
C ASN A 219 -11.04 2.33 -6.34
N VAL A 220 -10.59 1.13 -6.00
CA VAL A 220 -11.10 -0.09 -6.62
C VAL A 220 -12.53 -0.33 -6.14
N LEU A 221 -13.48 -0.28 -7.06
CA LEU A 221 -14.88 -0.55 -6.76
C LEU A 221 -15.12 -2.06 -6.56
N ARG A 222 -14.54 -2.89 -7.44
CA ARG A 222 -14.56 -4.35 -7.34
C ARG A 222 -13.47 -5.01 -8.20
N VAL A 223 -13.23 -6.27 -7.91
CA VAL A 223 -12.40 -7.20 -8.70
C VAL A 223 -13.31 -8.07 -9.56
N SER A 224 -12.91 -8.35 -10.80
CA SER A 224 -13.63 -9.15 -11.79
C SER A 224 -12.71 -10.17 -12.47
#